data_AF-A0A376TVT7-F1
#
_entry.id   AF-A0A376TVT7-F1
#
_cell.length_a   1.000
_cell.length_b   1.000
_cell.length_c   1.000
_cell.angle_alpha   90.00
_cell.angle_beta   90.00
_cell.angle_gamma   90.00
#
_symmetry.space_group_name_H-M   'P 1'
#
loop_
_entity.id
_entity.type
_entity.pdbx_description
1 polymer ?
#
loop_
_entity_poly.entity_id
_entity_poly.type
_entity_poly.pdbx_seq_one_letter_code
_entity_poly.pdbx_strand_id
1 'polypeptide(L)'
;MQQLGLREDQLISFRSEEINETECERVTNLIARKGGLDLCVLGLGKNGHLGLNEPGESLQPACHISQLDARTQQHEMLKTTGRPVTRGSP
;
A
#
# COMPACT_ATOMS: atom_id res chain seq x y z
N MET A 1 -2.04 -6.52 -22.25
CA MET A 1 -2.78 -6.06 -21.06
C MET A 1 -3.74 -4.96 -21.48
N GLN A 2 -4.99 -5.29 -21.80
CA GLN A 2 -6.02 -4.25 -21.96
C GLN A 2 -7.30 -4.80 -21.34
N GLN A 3 -7.34 -4.83 -20.01
CA GLN A 3 -8.30 -5.70 -19.31
C GLN A 3 -9.40 -4.96 -18.54
N LEU A 4 -9.39 -3.63 -18.49
CA LEU A 4 -10.45 -2.84 -17.83
C LEU A 4 -10.83 -1.54 -18.57
N GLY A 5 -10.26 -1.27 -19.75
CA GLY A 5 -10.54 -0.03 -20.50
C GLY A 5 -10.14 1.27 -19.78
N LEU A 6 -9.28 1.18 -18.76
CA LEU A 6 -8.82 2.33 -17.99
C LEU A 6 -7.78 3.13 -18.78
N ARG A 7 -7.88 4.45 -18.70
CA ARG A 7 -6.84 5.38 -19.18
C ARG A 7 -5.72 5.50 -18.14
N GLU A 8 -4.53 5.87 -18.57
CA GLU A 8 -3.39 6.05 -17.66
C GLU A 8 -3.65 7.11 -16.58
N ASP A 9 -4.38 8.19 -16.88
CA ASP A 9 -4.76 9.24 -15.93
C ASP A 9 -5.79 8.79 -14.87
N GLN A 10 -6.33 7.57 -15.01
CA GLN A 10 -7.24 6.94 -14.06
C GLN A 10 -6.51 5.94 -13.15
N LEU A 11 -5.23 5.65 -13.42
CA LEU A 11 -4.43 4.75 -12.62
C LEU A 11 -3.54 5.57 -11.67
N ILE A 12 -3.70 5.33 -10.37
CA ILE A 12 -2.81 5.85 -9.34
C ILE A 12 -2.15 4.64 -8.70
N SER A 13 -0.81 4.60 -8.72
CA SER A 13 -0.01 3.58 -8.04
C SER A 13 1.03 4.23 -7.13
N PHE A 14 1.48 3.45 -6.15
CA PHE A 14 2.65 3.76 -5.34
C PHE A 14 3.94 3.54 -6.14
N ARG A 15 4.89 4.44 -5.97
CA ARG A 15 6.25 4.33 -6.49
C ARG A 15 7.07 3.45 -5.56
N SER A 16 7.29 2.21 -5.95
CA SER A 16 7.96 1.20 -5.11
C SER A 16 9.45 1.48 -4.89
N GLU A 17 10.04 2.37 -5.70
CA GLU A 17 11.41 2.86 -5.52
C GLU A 17 11.53 3.90 -4.39
N GLU A 18 10.42 4.52 -3.97
CA GLU A 18 10.37 5.68 -3.06
C GLU A 18 9.50 5.38 -1.83
N ILE A 19 10.02 4.60 -0.87
CA ILE A 19 9.35 4.38 0.42
C ILE A 19 9.73 5.52 1.38
N ASN A 20 9.06 6.66 1.23
CA ASN A 20 9.27 7.86 2.05
C ASN A 20 7.94 8.62 2.28
N GLU A 21 7.97 9.60 3.18
CA GLU A 21 6.78 10.40 3.53
C GLU A 21 6.28 11.24 2.34
N THR A 22 7.18 11.73 1.49
CA THR A 22 6.82 12.51 0.29
C THR A 22 5.89 11.72 -0.64
N GLU A 23 6.15 10.42 -0.83
CA GLU A 23 5.29 9.56 -1.63
C GLU A 23 3.95 9.30 -0.95
N CYS A 24 3.94 9.13 0.37
CA CYS A 24 2.71 8.98 1.17
C CYS A 24 1.81 10.23 1.04
N GLU A 25 2.43 11.42 1.13
CA GLU A 25 1.76 12.70 0.93
C GLU A 25 1.24 12.85 -0.51
N ARG A 26 2.02 12.44 -1.52
CA ARG A 26 1.61 12.51 -2.92
C ARG A 26 0.33 11.71 -3.17
N VAL A 27 0.28 10.46 -2.71
CA VAL A 27 -0.88 9.58 -2.90
C VAL A 27 -2.08 10.11 -2.11
N THR A 28 -1.88 10.50 -0.85
CA THR A 28 -2.93 11.09 -0.01
C THR A 28 -3.57 12.32 -0.68
N ASN A 29 -2.73 13.23 -1.20
CA ASN A 29 -3.19 14.43 -1.89
C ASN A 29 -3.90 14.11 -3.21
N LEU A 30 -3.46 13.10 -3.96
CA LEU A 30 -4.11 12.68 -5.20
C LEU A 30 -5.52 12.14 -4.93
N ILE A 31 -5.69 11.29 -3.92
CA ILE A 31 -6.99 10.77 -3.50
C ILE A 31 -7.91 11.93 -3.07
N ALA A 32 -7.41 12.83 -2.22
CA ALA A 32 -8.19 13.98 -1.74
C ALA A 32 -8.64 14.89 -2.90
N ARG A 33 -7.75 15.20 -3.85
CA ARG A 33 -8.07 16.02 -5.04
C ARG A 33 -9.08 15.37 -5.99
N LYS A 34 -9.22 14.04 -5.93
CA LYS A 34 -10.22 13.27 -6.69
C LYS A 34 -11.56 13.15 -5.95
N GLY A 35 -11.67 13.67 -4.73
CA GLY A 35 -12.89 13.64 -3.91
C GLY A 35 -12.95 12.50 -2.90
N GLY A 36 -11.86 11.76 -2.71
CA GLY A 36 -11.83 10.59 -1.81
C GLY A 36 -12.07 9.26 -2.54
N LEU A 37 -12.43 8.23 -1.77
CA LEU A 37 -12.74 6.89 -2.29
C LEU A 37 -14.22 6.58 -2.07
N ASP A 38 -14.95 6.29 -3.15
CA ASP A 38 -16.35 5.83 -3.06
C ASP A 38 -16.44 4.34 -2.68
N LEU A 39 -15.45 3.55 -3.11
CA LEU A 39 -15.35 2.11 -2.87
C LEU A 39 -13.89 1.74 -2.61
N CYS A 40 -13.65 0.95 -1.56
CA CYS A 40 -12.35 0.39 -1.24
C CYS A 40 -12.43 -1.14 -1.22
N VAL A 41 -11.61 -1.79 -2.05
CA VAL A 41 -11.51 -3.25 -2.10
C VAL A 41 -10.15 -3.64 -1.54
N LEU A 42 -10.15 -4.43 -0.47
CA LEU A 42 -8.95 -4.82 0.27
C LEU A 42 -8.86 -6.34 0.39
N GLY A 43 -7.63 -6.84 0.50
CA GLY A 43 -7.34 -8.20 0.95
C GLY A 43 -7.12 -8.24 2.47
N LEU A 44 -7.51 -9.35 3.10
CA LEU A 44 -7.27 -9.62 4.52
C LEU A 44 -6.23 -10.73 4.68
N GLY A 45 -5.17 -10.45 5.44
CA GLY A 45 -4.15 -11.43 5.81
C GLY A 45 -4.65 -12.43 6.86
N LYS A 46 -3.99 -13.60 6.96
CA LYS A 46 -4.34 -14.63 7.97
C LYS A 46 -4.19 -14.15 9.42
N ASN A 47 -3.33 -13.16 9.66
CA ASN A 47 -3.17 -12.50 10.95
C ASN A 47 -4.09 -11.28 11.12
N GLY A 48 -4.96 -10.98 10.15
CA GLY A 48 -5.89 -9.85 10.17
C GLY A 48 -5.34 -8.55 9.58
N HIS A 49 -4.15 -8.53 8.97
CA HIS A 49 -3.64 -7.31 8.33
C HIS A 49 -4.48 -6.90 7.12
N LEU A 50 -4.55 -5.59 6.86
CA LEU A 50 -5.21 -4.99 5.69
C LEU A 50 -4.16 -4.30 4.82
N GLY A 51 -3.92 -4.81 3.61
CA GLY A 51 -2.79 -4.33 2.80
C GLY A 51 -1.47 -4.55 3.54
N LEU A 52 -0.74 -3.47 3.85
CA LEU A 52 0.47 -3.52 4.70
C LEU A 52 0.25 -3.01 6.12
N ASN A 53 -1.00 -2.75 6.52
CA ASN A 53 -1.33 -2.37 7.90
C ASN A 53 -1.41 -3.61 8.79
N GLU A 54 -0.41 -3.81 9.63
CA GLU A 54 -0.38 -4.90 10.61
C GLU A 54 -1.33 -4.65 11.79
N PRO A 55 -1.76 -5.70 12.51
CA PRO A 55 -2.50 -5.55 13.75
C PRO A 55 -1.70 -4.73 14.78
N GLY A 56 -2.34 -3.75 15.40
CA GLY A 56 -1.74 -2.88 16.41
C GLY A 56 -2.77 -2.34 17.41
N GLU A 57 -2.30 -1.65 18.44
CA GLU A 57 -3.17 -1.09 19.50
C GLU A 57 -4.05 0.06 19.01
N SER A 58 -3.63 0.75 17.95
CA SER A 58 -4.34 1.87 17.35
C SER A 58 -4.26 1.84 15.82
N LEU A 59 -5.26 2.45 15.18
CA LEU A 59 -5.27 2.63 13.74
C LEU A 59 -4.46 3.88 13.37
N GLN A 60 -3.58 3.74 12.38
CA GLN A 60 -2.88 4.87 11.79
C GLN A 60 -3.72 5.45 10.65
N PRO A 61 -4.13 6.73 10.73
CA PRO A 61 -4.90 7.36 9.66
C PRO A 61 -4.00 7.67 8.46
N ALA A 62 -4.62 7.74 7.28
CA ALA A 62 -3.97 8.10 6.02
C ALA A 62 -2.77 7.22 5.64
N CYS A 63 -2.13 7.58 4.54
CA CYS A 63 -0.96 6.88 4.04
C CYS A 63 0.24 7.14 4.95
N HIS A 64 0.98 6.10 5.29
CA HIS A 64 2.15 6.16 6.17
C HIS A 64 3.15 5.05 5.85
N ILE A 65 4.35 5.14 6.39
CA ILE A 65 5.36 4.09 6.30
C ILE A 65 5.13 3.08 7.44
N SER A 66 4.88 1.83 7.08
CA SER A 66 4.71 0.71 8.01
C SER A 66 5.99 -0.14 8.09
N GLN A 67 6.36 -0.55 9.30
CA GLN A 67 7.34 -1.62 9.51
C GLN A 67 6.65 -2.96 9.31
N LEU A 68 7.24 -3.81 8.47
CA LEU A 68 6.67 -5.13 8.19
C LEU A 68 7.04 -6.11 9.30
N ASP A 69 6.05 -6.85 9.81
CA ASP A 69 6.30 -7.94 10.74
C ASP A 69 7.18 -9.03 10.11
N ALA A 70 7.99 -9.71 10.92
CA ALA A 70 8.89 -10.76 10.45
C ALA A 70 8.18 -11.85 9.63
N ARG A 71 6.91 -12.15 9.93
CA ARG A 71 6.09 -13.10 9.17
C ARG A 71 5.72 -12.56 7.79
N THR A 72 5.40 -11.28 7.70
CA THR A 72 5.06 -10.60 6.45
C THR A 72 6.29 -10.48 5.55
N GLN A 73 7.47 -10.21 6.11
CA GLN A 73 8.74 -10.22 5.37
C GLN A 73 9.06 -11.58 4.73
N GLN A 74 8.54 -12.68 5.30
CA GLN A 74 8.71 -14.04 4.78
C GLN A 74 7.62 -14.46 3.78
N HIS A 75 6.66 -13.58 3.49
CA HIS A 75 5.57 -13.90 2.57
C HIS A 75 6.08 -14.09 1.14
N GLU A 76 5.52 -15.07 0.41
CA GLU A 76 5.92 -15.44 -0.97
C GLU A 76 6.02 -14.23 -1.91
N MET A 77 5.06 -13.31 -1.83
CA MET A 77 5.01 -12.09 -2.65
C MET A 77 6.23 -11.18 -2.51
N LEU A 78 6.91 -11.19 -1.36
CA LEU A 78 8.07 -10.34 -1.11
C LEU A 78 9.39 -11.03 -1.43
N LYS A 79 9.42 -12.38 -1.46
CA LYS A 79 10.62 -13.15 -1.80
C LYS A 79 11.11 -12.91 -3.23
N THR A 80 10.22 -12.51 -4.13
CA THR A 80 10.52 -12.22 -5.55
C THR A 80 11.27 -10.90 -5.75
N THR A 81 11.35 -10.04 -4.73
CA THR A 81 11.95 -8.70 -4.84
C THR A 81 13.48 -8.70 -4.82
N GLY A 82 14.13 -9.86 -4.58
CA GLY A 82 15.59 -10.01 -4.61
C GLY A 82 16.35 -9.29 -3.49
N ARG A 83 15.66 -8.58 -2.59
CA ARG A 83 16.21 -7.84 -1.44
C ARG A 83 15.28 -7.94 -0.23
N PRO A 84 15.77 -7.91 1.02
CA PRO A 84 14.91 -7.87 2.19
C PRO A 84 14.03 -6.62 2.21
N VAL A 85 12.71 -6.80 2.19
CA VAL A 85 11.73 -5.70 2.32
C VAL A 85 11.32 -5.62 3.77
N THR A 86 11.73 -4.56 4.46
CA THR A 86 11.46 -4.36 5.90
C THR A 86 10.43 -3.28 6.17
N ARG A 87 10.11 -2.48 5.16
CA ARG A 87 9.14 -1.37 5.21
C ARG A 87 8.24 -1.40 4.00
N GLY A 88 7.05 -0.86 4.15
CA GLY A 88 6.11 -0.63 3.04
C GLY A 88 5.16 0.52 3.34
N SER A 89 4.23 0.76 2.42
CA SER A 89 3.17 1.75 2.54
C SER A 89 1.85 1.11 2.08
N PRO A 90 0.74 1.30 2.82
CA PRO A 90 -0.53 0.63 2.56
C PRO A 90 -1.26 1.11 1.30
#